data_AF-A0A8J3WTH9-F1
#
_entry.id   AF-A0A8J3WTH9-F1
#
_cell.length_a   1.000
_cell.length_b   1.000
_cell.length_c   1.000
_cell.angle_alpha   90.00
_cell.angle_beta   90.00
_cell.angle_gamma   90.00
#
_symmetry.space_group_name_H-M   'P 1'
#
loop_
_entity.id
_entity.type
_entity.pdbx_description
1 polymer ?
#
loop_
_entity_poly.entity_id
_entity_poly.type
_entity_poly.pdbx_seq_one_letter_code
_entity_poly.pdbx_strand_id
1 'polypeptide(L)'
;MDVGLRMRKRTVFGLALAVVTALSACSAGAGAEAGGPTGHVRTGPKGSLDVSVLRTSHYDFPAYRTPEELAEDRPVVAAGVIDGWQQGPTLDSGTGVLDYRVVLRMRVTEPLKGVKGRSSIARGLVFIELSQGAVLSDPTLPADQWKPDKSVADFEKALPAGTGVLAFPRERPAREQPVVDLGAPLPAGARLMSVPPQGLIFEDPQLARERPGGSTALLGGLEELGAGGAGWLGYETIRELVSHLRGRGFGE
;
A
#
# COMPACT_ATOMS: atom_id res chain seq x y z
N MET A 1 6.87 67.94 9.05
CA MET A 1 6.99 66.48 9.19
C MET A 1 8.30 66.20 9.88
N ASP A 2 8.22 65.81 11.14
CA ASP A 2 9.32 65.56 12.07
C ASP A 2 10.28 64.48 11.57
N VAL A 3 11.57 64.79 11.53
CA VAL A 3 12.64 63.79 11.48
C VAL A 3 13.64 64.14 12.59
N GLY A 4 13.42 63.55 13.76
CA GLY A 4 14.30 63.66 14.92
C GLY A 4 15.53 62.77 14.78
N LEU A 5 16.69 63.40 14.57
CA LEU A 5 18.02 62.80 14.75
C LEU A 5 18.32 62.68 16.26
N ARG A 6 18.61 61.47 16.77
CA ARG A 6 19.34 61.28 18.04
C ARG A 6 20.44 60.21 17.94
N MET A 7 21.66 60.74 18.06
CA MET A 7 22.94 60.23 18.58
C MET A 7 23.16 58.74 18.94
N ARG A 8 24.24 58.21 18.34
CA ARG A 8 25.46 57.63 18.94
C ARG A 8 25.33 56.85 20.26
N LYS A 9 25.90 55.64 20.27
CA LYS A 9 27.12 55.30 21.04
C LYS A 9 27.75 54.00 20.53
N ARG A 10 29.05 54.06 20.24
CA ARG A 10 29.93 52.92 19.98
C ARG A 10 30.41 52.38 21.33
N THR A 11 30.40 51.07 21.50
CA THR A 11 31.21 50.39 22.51
C THR A 11 31.82 49.15 21.88
N VAL A 12 33.14 49.19 21.75
CA VAL A 12 34.05 48.09 21.40
C VAL A 12 34.55 47.47 22.71
N PHE A 13 35.15 46.28 22.64
CA PHE A 13 35.84 45.46 23.67
C PHE A 13 34.99 44.31 24.22
N GLY A 14 35.45 43.06 24.27
CA GLY A 14 36.78 42.54 23.97
C GLY A 14 36.77 41.02 23.80
N LEU A 15 37.80 40.54 23.11
CA LEU A 15 38.17 39.14 22.90
C LEU A 15 38.56 38.52 24.26
N ALA A 16 38.01 37.35 24.59
CA ALA A 16 38.59 36.47 25.59
C ALA A 16 38.75 35.07 24.99
N LEU A 17 39.99 34.78 24.62
CA LEU A 17 40.48 33.48 24.19
C LEU A 17 40.77 32.64 25.43
N ALA A 18 40.14 31.48 25.58
CA ALA A 18 40.57 30.46 26.53
C ALA A 18 40.70 29.13 25.79
N VAL A 19 41.95 28.79 25.49
CA VAL A 19 42.41 27.48 25.04
C VAL A 19 42.55 26.61 26.29
N VAL A 20 41.84 25.48 26.37
CA VAL A 20 42.24 24.35 27.20
C VAL A 20 42.25 23.10 26.34
N THR A 21 43.46 22.58 26.19
CA THR A 21 43.85 21.36 25.50
C THR A 21 43.43 20.11 26.27
N ALA A 22 42.82 19.19 25.52
CA ALA A 22 42.93 17.73 25.55
C ALA A 22 43.25 17.00 26.86
N LEU A 23 42.35 16.10 27.24
CA LEU A 23 42.72 14.76 27.70
C LEU A 23 41.81 13.71 27.03
N SER A 24 42.46 12.74 26.41
CA SER A 24 41.92 11.59 25.70
C SER A 24 41.06 10.70 26.59
N ALA A 25 39.87 10.36 26.10
CA ALA A 25 39.18 9.12 26.46
C ALA A 25 38.73 8.46 25.15
N CYS A 26 39.52 7.48 24.70
CA CYS A 26 39.12 6.54 23.66
C CYS A 26 37.99 5.68 24.20
N SER A 27 36.75 5.99 23.84
CA SER A 27 35.67 5.00 23.81
C SER A 27 35.28 4.83 22.35
N ALA A 28 35.64 3.68 21.79
CA ALA A 28 35.16 3.20 20.51
C ALA A 28 33.63 3.02 20.60
N GLY A 29 32.90 4.09 20.31
CA GLY A 29 31.47 4.06 20.02
C GLY A 29 31.32 3.92 18.52
N ALA A 30 30.94 2.72 18.09
CA ALA A 30 30.62 2.40 16.71
C ALA A 30 29.80 3.52 16.05
N GLY A 31 30.19 3.88 14.83
CA GLY A 31 29.38 4.74 13.98
C GLY A 31 27.98 4.17 13.93
N ALA A 32 27.02 4.94 14.44
CA ALA A 32 25.63 4.75 14.11
C ALA A 32 25.49 5.14 12.63
N GLU A 33 25.70 4.18 11.74
CA GLU A 33 24.96 4.16 10.49
C GLU A 33 23.50 4.29 10.87
N ALA A 34 22.88 5.38 10.40
CA ALA A 34 21.46 5.55 10.44
C ALA A 34 20.85 4.31 9.77
N GLY A 35 20.36 3.38 10.58
CA GLY A 35 19.55 2.27 10.12
C GLY A 35 18.39 2.87 9.35
N GLY A 36 18.45 2.75 8.02
CA GLY A 36 17.25 2.87 7.21
C GLY A 36 16.20 1.93 7.79
N PRO A 37 14.90 2.25 7.69
CA PRO A 37 13.87 1.39 8.22
C PRO A 37 14.00 0.03 7.53
N THR A 38 14.56 -0.94 8.25
CA THR A 38 14.45 -2.35 7.89
C THR A 38 12.96 -2.64 7.94
N GLY A 39 12.31 -2.56 6.78
CA GLY A 39 10.97 -3.08 6.59
C GLY A 39 11.02 -4.52 7.08
N HIS A 40 10.45 -4.77 8.25
CA HIS A 40 10.33 -6.12 8.76
C HIS A 40 9.39 -6.86 7.83
N VAL A 41 9.96 -7.55 6.83
CA VAL A 41 9.28 -8.61 6.09
C VAL A 41 8.99 -9.68 7.13
N ARG A 42 7.85 -9.55 7.80
CA ARG A 42 7.38 -10.50 8.78
C ARG A 42 6.91 -11.71 7.97
N THR A 43 7.82 -12.64 7.70
CA THR A 43 7.48 -13.93 7.13
C THR A 43 6.50 -14.59 8.09
N GLY A 44 5.24 -14.72 7.65
CA GLY A 44 4.20 -15.41 8.42
C GLY A 44 4.59 -16.87 8.72
N PRO A 45 3.85 -17.54 9.61
CA PRO A 45 4.02 -18.98 9.83
C PRO A 45 3.91 -19.75 8.51
N LYS A 46 4.54 -20.92 8.43
CA LYS A 46 4.60 -21.73 7.20
C LYS A 46 3.19 -22.10 6.72
N GLY A 47 2.77 -21.53 5.58
CA GLY A 47 1.43 -21.73 4.99
C GLY A 47 0.54 -20.48 5.04
N SER A 48 1.02 -19.41 5.67
CA SER A 48 0.38 -18.09 5.74
C SER A 48 0.60 -17.34 4.44
N LEU A 49 -0.32 -16.43 4.12
CA LEU A 49 -0.23 -15.56 2.96
C LEU A 49 0.97 -14.61 3.09
N ASP A 50 1.68 -14.41 1.98
CA ASP A 50 2.77 -13.44 1.92
C ASP A 50 2.26 -12.11 1.34
N VAL A 51 1.73 -11.24 2.20
CA VAL A 51 1.29 -9.90 1.77
C VAL A 51 2.45 -8.93 1.50
N SER A 52 3.71 -9.30 1.78
CA SER A 52 4.85 -8.41 1.58
C SER A 52 5.08 -8.04 0.11
N VAL A 53 4.61 -8.88 -0.83
CA VAL A 53 4.62 -8.58 -2.27
C VAL A 53 3.82 -7.32 -2.63
N LEU A 54 2.87 -6.91 -1.77
CA LEU A 54 2.05 -5.71 -1.97
C LEU A 54 2.66 -4.46 -1.33
N ARG A 55 3.56 -4.62 -0.36
CA ARG A 55 4.10 -3.54 0.47
C ARG A 55 5.39 -2.99 -0.11
N THR A 56 5.30 -2.52 -1.35
CA THR A 56 6.46 -2.11 -2.16
C THR A 56 6.83 -0.64 -1.96
N SER A 57 6.02 0.13 -1.24
CA SER A 57 6.23 1.56 -1.01
C SER A 57 5.66 1.97 0.33
N HIS A 58 6.23 2.99 0.94
CA HIS A 58 5.65 3.65 2.11
C HIS A 58 4.62 4.67 1.63
N TYR A 59 3.42 4.61 2.20
CA TYR A 59 2.37 5.57 1.92
C TYR A 59 2.27 6.57 3.08
N ASP A 60 2.34 7.85 2.77
CA ASP A 60 1.81 8.89 3.66
C ASP A 60 0.34 9.10 3.28
N PHE A 61 -0.58 8.70 4.16
CA PHE A 61 -2.01 8.72 3.85
C PHE A 61 -2.85 9.09 5.08
N PRO A 62 -3.99 9.77 4.88
CA PRO A 62 -4.96 9.94 5.94
C PRO A 62 -5.61 8.59 6.25
N ALA A 63 -5.24 8.00 7.39
CA ALA A 63 -5.77 6.70 7.79
C ALA A 63 -7.21 6.81 8.29
N TYR A 64 -8.09 5.95 7.76
CA TYR A 64 -9.45 5.74 8.25
C TYR A 64 -9.38 4.92 9.54
N ARG A 65 -10.17 5.29 10.54
CA ARG A 65 -10.15 4.66 11.87
C ARG A 65 -10.89 3.34 11.91
N THR A 66 -11.88 3.18 11.04
CA THR A 66 -12.72 2.00 10.98
C THR A 66 -13.03 1.59 9.54
N PRO A 67 -13.44 0.33 9.31
CA PRO A 67 -13.89 -0.12 8.00
C PRO A 67 -15.10 0.65 7.47
N GLU A 68 -15.98 1.14 8.35
CA GLU A 68 -17.17 1.90 7.97
C GLU A 68 -16.79 3.27 7.42
N GLU A 69 -15.86 3.99 8.06
CA GLU A 69 -15.38 5.28 7.55
C GLU A 69 -14.80 5.14 6.13
N LEU A 70 -14.06 4.05 5.88
CA LEU A 70 -13.57 3.76 4.53
C LEU A 70 -14.71 3.37 3.58
N ALA A 71 -15.67 2.57 4.04
CA ALA A 71 -16.84 2.16 3.24
C ALA A 71 -17.72 3.35 2.84
N GLU A 72 -17.84 4.37 3.69
CA GLU A 72 -18.58 5.61 3.40
C GLU A 72 -17.93 6.40 2.27
N ASP A 73 -16.61 6.62 2.37
CA ASP A 73 -15.83 7.38 1.39
C ASP A 73 -15.73 6.68 0.03
N ARG A 74 -15.73 5.35 0.00
CA ARG A 74 -15.46 4.59 -1.23
C ARG A 74 -16.74 4.31 -2.03
N PRO A 75 -16.70 4.48 -3.36
CA PRO A 75 -17.87 4.27 -4.21
C PRO A 75 -18.20 2.79 -4.42
N VAL A 76 -17.24 1.90 -4.16
CA VAL A 76 -17.38 0.45 -4.30
C VAL A 76 -16.85 -0.23 -3.06
N VAL A 77 -17.61 -1.19 -2.55
CA VAL A 77 -17.21 -2.15 -1.51
C VAL A 77 -17.65 -3.53 -1.97
N ALA A 78 -16.73 -4.49 -1.99
CA ALA A 78 -17.02 -5.85 -2.46
C ALA A 78 -16.12 -6.87 -1.76
N ALA A 79 -16.71 -7.97 -1.32
CA ALA A 79 -15.98 -9.16 -0.90
C ALA A 79 -16.08 -10.27 -1.94
N GLY A 80 -15.05 -11.08 -1.99
CA GLY A 80 -14.86 -12.06 -3.04
C GLY A 80 -13.68 -12.97 -2.77
N VAL A 81 -13.24 -13.59 -3.85
CA VAL A 81 -12.00 -14.37 -3.86
C VAL A 81 -11.10 -13.89 -4.99
N ILE A 82 -9.79 -14.07 -4.81
CA ILE A 82 -8.82 -13.90 -5.89
C ILE A 82 -9.20 -14.89 -7.01
N ASP A 83 -9.42 -14.36 -8.19
CA ASP A 83 -9.62 -15.12 -9.43
C ASP A 83 -8.28 -15.39 -10.12
N GLY A 84 -7.32 -14.46 -9.97
CA GLY A 84 -5.95 -14.62 -10.44
C GLY A 84 -5.21 -13.29 -10.52
N TRP A 85 -4.02 -13.34 -11.11
CA TRP A 85 -3.16 -12.19 -11.35
C TRP A 85 -2.85 -12.06 -12.83
N GLN A 86 -2.60 -10.84 -13.30
CA GLN A 86 -2.13 -10.61 -14.66
C GLN A 86 -1.19 -9.39 -14.71
N GLN A 87 -0.39 -9.33 -15.77
CA GLN A 87 0.43 -8.15 -16.03
C GLN A 87 -0.48 -6.95 -16.29
N GLY A 88 -0.25 -5.88 -15.54
CA GLY A 88 -0.89 -4.59 -15.76
C GLY A 88 -0.10 -3.71 -16.73
N PRO A 89 -0.54 -2.46 -16.91
CA PRO A 89 0.15 -1.51 -17.77
C PRO A 89 1.60 -1.26 -17.32
N THR A 90 2.44 -0.90 -18.28
CA THR A 90 3.78 -0.35 -18.03
C THR A 90 3.74 1.14 -18.32
N LEU A 91 4.18 1.95 -17.36
CA LEU A 91 4.09 3.40 -17.43
C LEU A 91 5.49 4.00 -17.58
N ASP A 92 5.58 5.11 -18.32
CA ASP A 92 6.78 5.94 -18.31
C ASP A 92 6.75 6.81 -17.05
N SER A 93 7.70 6.58 -16.14
CA SER A 93 7.83 7.37 -14.90
C SER A 93 8.39 8.77 -15.14
N GLY A 94 8.89 9.06 -16.34
CA GLY A 94 9.61 10.29 -16.68
C GLY A 94 11.07 10.30 -16.21
N THR A 95 11.54 9.24 -15.54
CA THR A 95 12.92 9.12 -15.03
C THR A 95 13.82 8.24 -15.91
N GLY A 96 13.27 7.68 -16.98
CA GLY A 96 13.92 6.67 -17.83
C GLY A 96 13.72 5.23 -17.33
N VAL A 97 13.42 5.02 -16.05
CA VAL A 97 13.00 3.70 -15.51
C VAL A 97 11.49 3.55 -15.69
N LEU A 98 11.04 2.39 -16.15
CA LEU A 98 9.59 2.12 -16.31
C LEU A 98 8.94 1.75 -14.98
N ASP A 99 7.69 2.18 -14.77
CA ASP A 99 6.85 1.75 -13.65
C ASP A 99 5.95 0.59 -14.11
N TYR A 100 6.18 -0.59 -13.53
CA TYR A 100 5.45 -1.81 -13.86
C TYR A 100 4.28 -2.01 -12.90
N ARG A 101 3.12 -2.35 -13.46
CA ARG A 101 1.90 -2.59 -12.69
C ARG A 101 1.48 -4.05 -12.77
N VAL A 102 0.91 -4.56 -11.70
CA VAL A 102 0.19 -5.85 -11.69
C VAL A 102 -1.29 -5.63 -11.46
N VAL A 103 -2.12 -6.53 -11.95
CA VAL A 103 -3.58 -6.46 -11.77
C VAL A 103 -4.05 -7.68 -11.01
N LEU A 104 -4.62 -7.43 -9.84
CA LEU A 104 -5.39 -8.41 -9.08
C LEU A 104 -6.77 -8.55 -9.73
N ARG A 105 -7.13 -9.77 -10.12
CA ARG A 105 -8.49 -10.13 -10.54
C ARG A 105 -9.22 -10.68 -9.34
N MET A 106 -10.30 -10.02 -8.94
CA MET A 106 -11.16 -10.46 -7.86
C MET A 106 -12.52 -10.85 -8.42
N ARG A 107 -12.96 -12.08 -8.15
CA ARG A 107 -14.34 -12.50 -8.40
C ARG A 107 -15.20 -12.16 -7.20
N VAL A 108 -16.18 -11.28 -7.42
CA VAL A 108 -17.11 -10.85 -6.38
C VAL A 108 -18.04 -12.02 -6.02
N THR A 109 -18.12 -12.34 -4.74
CA THR A 109 -19.10 -13.29 -4.18
C THR A 109 -20.12 -12.59 -3.29
N GLU A 110 -19.73 -11.47 -2.69
CA GLU A 110 -20.54 -10.69 -1.77
C GLU A 110 -20.49 -9.20 -2.15
N PRO A 111 -21.42 -8.72 -3.01
CA PRO A 111 -21.54 -7.30 -3.29
C PRO A 111 -22.03 -6.57 -2.02
N LEU A 112 -21.43 -5.41 -1.74
CA LEU A 112 -21.77 -4.58 -0.58
C LEU A 112 -22.25 -3.18 -1.00
N LYS A 113 -21.43 -2.45 -1.77
CA LYS A 113 -21.74 -1.09 -2.21
C LYS A 113 -21.26 -0.84 -3.62
N GLY A 114 -22.09 -0.21 -4.45
CA GLY A 114 -21.78 0.19 -5.81
C GLY A 114 -21.39 -0.94 -6.75
N VAL A 115 -21.82 -2.19 -6.53
CA VAL A 115 -21.40 -3.33 -7.36
C VAL A 115 -22.46 -3.69 -8.41
N LYS A 116 -23.70 -3.93 -7.98
CA LYS A 116 -24.79 -4.37 -8.88
C LYS A 116 -25.06 -3.32 -9.96
N GLY A 117 -25.12 -3.77 -11.21
CA GLY A 117 -25.39 -2.90 -12.36
C GLY A 117 -24.23 -1.99 -12.78
N ARG A 118 -23.08 -2.00 -12.10
CA ARG A 118 -21.93 -1.18 -12.48
C ARG A 118 -21.22 -1.76 -13.69
N SER A 119 -21.21 -1.02 -14.80
CA SER A 119 -20.60 -1.46 -16.07
C SER A 119 -19.10 -1.73 -15.99
N SER A 120 -18.38 -1.01 -15.13
CA SER A 120 -16.94 -1.19 -14.91
C SER A 120 -16.60 -2.52 -14.20
N ILE A 121 -17.58 -3.20 -13.62
CA ILE A 121 -17.47 -4.52 -12.97
C ILE A 121 -18.14 -5.56 -13.89
N ALA A 122 -17.50 -5.83 -15.02
CA ALA A 122 -18.03 -6.76 -16.01
C ALA A 122 -17.94 -8.20 -15.47
N ARG A 123 -19.03 -8.96 -15.62
CA ARG A 123 -19.11 -10.39 -15.26
C ARG A 123 -18.79 -10.68 -13.78
N GLY A 124 -19.03 -9.73 -12.89
CA GLY A 124 -18.74 -9.87 -11.46
C GLY A 124 -17.24 -9.90 -11.13
N LEU A 125 -16.40 -9.38 -12.02
CA LEU A 125 -14.95 -9.27 -11.82
C LEU A 125 -14.55 -7.83 -11.55
N VAL A 126 -13.72 -7.64 -10.52
CA VAL A 126 -13.05 -6.38 -10.20
C VAL A 126 -11.57 -6.53 -10.55
N PHE A 127 -11.01 -5.58 -11.30
CA PHE A 127 -9.62 -5.57 -11.74
C PHE A 127 -8.87 -4.44 -11.02
N ILE A 128 -8.08 -4.77 -9.99
CA ILE A 128 -7.42 -3.80 -9.12
C ILE A 128 -5.96 -3.66 -9.56
N GLU A 129 -5.57 -2.48 -10.00
CA GLU A 129 -4.20 -2.19 -10.42
C GLU A 129 -3.33 -1.80 -9.22
N LEU A 130 -2.20 -2.49 -9.06
CA LEU A 130 -1.25 -2.35 -7.96
C LEU A 130 0.17 -2.14 -8.52
N SER A 131 1.06 -1.58 -7.71
CA SER A 131 2.48 -1.47 -8.08
C SER A 131 3.12 -2.87 -8.10
N GLN A 132 3.93 -3.16 -9.11
CA GLN A 132 4.74 -4.38 -9.16
C GLN A 132 6.02 -4.25 -8.30
N GLY A 133 6.32 -3.04 -7.82
CA GLY A 133 7.43 -2.75 -6.92
C GLY A 133 8.69 -2.29 -7.63
N ALA A 134 9.83 -2.59 -7.01
CA ALA A 134 11.12 -2.14 -7.49
C ALA A 134 11.48 -2.78 -8.84
N VAL A 135 12.30 -2.05 -9.59
CA VAL A 135 12.91 -2.51 -10.83
C VAL A 135 14.39 -2.75 -10.56
N LEU A 136 14.91 -3.90 -11.00
CA LEU A 136 16.30 -4.28 -10.83
C LEU A 136 17.16 -3.58 -11.86
N SER A 137 18.11 -2.77 -11.40
CA SER A 137 19.06 -2.10 -12.27
C SER A 137 19.98 -3.10 -12.94
N ASP A 138 20.06 -3.04 -14.27
CA ASP A 138 21.05 -3.79 -15.05
C ASP A 138 21.95 -2.80 -15.79
N PRO A 139 23.23 -2.64 -15.37
CA PRO A 139 24.12 -1.66 -15.99
C PRO A 139 24.49 -2.01 -17.44
N THR A 140 24.17 -3.22 -17.92
CA THR A 140 24.40 -3.63 -19.30
C THR A 140 23.24 -3.27 -20.24
N LEU A 141 22.11 -2.85 -19.69
CA LEU A 141 20.90 -2.51 -20.42
C LEU A 141 20.51 -1.03 -20.19
N PRO A 142 19.88 -0.38 -21.18
CA PRO A 142 19.17 0.88 -20.96
C PRO A 142 18.11 0.77 -19.86
N ALA A 143 17.87 1.86 -19.14
CA ALA A 143 16.97 1.90 -17.98
C ALA A 143 15.51 1.51 -18.29
N ASP A 144 15.07 1.74 -19.53
CA ASP A 144 13.74 1.37 -20.02
C ASP A 144 13.61 -0.14 -20.35
N GLN A 145 14.71 -0.89 -20.23
CA GLN A 145 14.75 -2.35 -20.42
C GLN A 145 14.93 -3.12 -19.12
N TRP A 146 15.20 -2.42 -18.01
CA TRP A 146 15.28 -3.02 -16.68
C TRP A 146 13.97 -3.71 -16.31
N LYS A 147 14.04 -4.78 -15.51
CA LYS A 147 12.89 -5.65 -15.21
C LYS A 147 12.43 -5.51 -13.77
N PRO A 148 11.12 -5.67 -13.50
CA PRO A 148 10.63 -5.68 -12.14
C PRO A 148 11.29 -6.81 -11.35
N ASP A 149 11.60 -6.54 -10.07
CA ASP A 149 12.15 -7.51 -9.12
C ASP A 149 11.19 -8.69 -8.90
N LYS A 150 9.88 -8.41 -8.90
CA LYS A 150 8.81 -9.40 -8.75
C LYS A 150 8.11 -9.64 -10.07
N SER A 151 7.88 -10.90 -10.41
CA SER A 151 7.04 -11.34 -11.53
C SER A 151 5.57 -11.46 -11.12
N VAL A 152 4.64 -11.53 -12.09
CA VAL A 152 3.23 -11.85 -11.81
C VAL A 152 3.08 -13.19 -11.07
N ALA A 153 3.94 -14.16 -11.37
CA ALA A 153 3.92 -15.48 -10.71
C ALA A 153 4.29 -15.40 -9.22
N ASP A 154 5.09 -14.40 -8.81
CA ASP A 154 5.40 -14.20 -7.39
C ASP A 154 4.18 -13.72 -6.61
N PHE A 155 3.35 -12.84 -7.21
CA PHE A 155 2.07 -12.44 -6.62
C PHE A 155 1.09 -13.60 -6.55
N GLU A 156 1.00 -14.42 -7.60
CA GLU A 156 0.15 -15.60 -7.61
C GLU A 156 0.56 -16.64 -6.57
N LYS A 157 1.87 -16.86 -6.38
CA LYS A 157 2.39 -17.74 -5.34
C LYS A 157 2.10 -17.22 -3.93
N ALA A 158 2.24 -15.92 -3.73
CA ALA A 158 2.06 -15.27 -2.44
C ALA A 158 0.59 -15.13 -2.02
N LEU A 159 -0.28 -14.86 -3.00
CA LEU A 159 -1.71 -14.60 -2.85
C LEU A 159 -2.49 -15.41 -3.91
N PRO A 160 -2.63 -16.72 -3.72
CA PRO A 160 -3.17 -17.62 -4.74
C PRO A 160 -4.65 -17.40 -5.01
N ALA A 161 -5.10 -17.91 -6.17
CA ALA A 161 -6.53 -17.96 -6.49
C ALA A 161 -7.32 -18.70 -5.39
N GLY A 162 -8.53 -18.22 -5.12
CA GLY A 162 -9.39 -18.72 -4.03
C GLY A 162 -9.17 -18.02 -2.69
N THR A 163 -8.09 -17.26 -2.49
CA THR A 163 -7.89 -16.44 -1.28
C THR A 163 -9.04 -15.45 -1.10
N GLY A 164 -9.62 -15.41 0.10
CA GLY A 164 -10.68 -14.46 0.44
C GLY A 164 -10.15 -13.03 0.48
N VAL A 165 -10.89 -12.11 -0.11
CA VAL A 165 -10.53 -10.69 -0.17
C VAL A 165 -11.75 -9.78 0.01
N LEU A 166 -11.60 -8.72 0.79
CA LEU A 166 -12.50 -7.57 0.85
C LEU A 166 -11.77 -6.36 0.27
N ALA A 167 -12.40 -5.69 -0.69
CA ALA A 167 -11.81 -4.54 -1.37
C ALA A 167 -12.72 -3.30 -1.29
N PHE A 168 -12.08 -2.14 -1.20
CA PHE A 168 -12.71 -0.82 -1.21
C PHE A 168 -12.24 0.03 -2.42
N PRO A 169 -12.49 -0.42 -3.66
CA PRO A 169 -11.93 0.23 -4.83
C PRO A 169 -12.70 1.49 -5.24
N ARG A 170 -12.07 2.24 -6.15
CA ARG A 170 -12.74 3.18 -7.06
C ARG A 170 -12.24 2.94 -8.48
N GLU A 171 -13.05 3.31 -9.47
CA GLU A 171 -12.58 3.36 -10.86
C GLU A 171 -11.32 4.20 -10.94
N ARG A 172 -10.29 3.66 -11.60
CA ARG A 172 -9.02 4.36 -11.72
C ARG A 172 -9.25 5.66 -12.48
N PRO A 173 -8.84 6.82 -11.93
CA PRO A 173 -8.79 8.06 -12.70
C PRO A 173 -7.92 7.92 -13.95
N ALA A 174 -8.05 8.86 -14.89
CA ALA A 174 -7.16 8.93 -16.03
C ALA A 174 -5.69 8.97 -15.55
N ARG A 175 -4.81 8.25 -16.24
CA ARG A 175 -3.39 8.24 -15.90
C ARG A 175 -2.77 9.58 -16.26
N GLU A 176 -1.98 10.10 -15.35
CA GLU A 176 -1.15 11.28 -15.60
C GLU A 176 0.11 10.88 -16.39
N GLN A 177 0.63 9.68 -16.14
CA GLN A 177 1.81 9.14 -16.81
C GLN A 177 1.46 8.51 -18.17
N PRO A 178 2.34 8.67 -19.18
CA PRO A 178 2.22 7.97 -20.45
C PRO A 178 2.23 6.45 -20.27
N VAL A 179 1.40 5.76 -21.05
CA VAL A 179 1.37 4.30 -21.08
C VAL A 179 2.26 3.80 -22.21
N VAL A 180 3.25 3.00 -21.86
CA VAL A 180 4.18 2.35 -22.81
C VAL A 180 3.61 1.02 -23.28
N ASP A 181 3.03 0.24 -22.36
CA ASP A 181 2.37 -1.03 -22.63
C ASP A 181 1.06 -1.08 -21.84
N LEU A 182 -0.03 -1.58 -22.46
CA LEU A 182 -1.34 -1.69 -21.80
C LEU A 182 -1.43 -2.89 -20.85
N GLY A 183 -0.51 -3.84 -20.94
CA GLY A 183 -0.53 -5.10 -20.21
C GLY A 183 -1.52 -6.10 -20.80
N ALA A 184 -1.91 -7.09 -20.00
CA ALA A 184 -2.89 -8.09 -20.42
C ALA A 184 -4.28 -7.44 -20.63
N PRO A 185 -5.00 -7.81 -21.70
CA PRO A 185 -6.29 -7.21 -22.02
C PRO A 185 -7.33 -7.48 -20.94
N LEU A 186 -8.21 -6.51 -20.71
CA LEU A 186 -9.38 -6.67 -19.84
C LEU A 186 -10.60 -7.17 -20.63
N PRO A 187 -11.56 -7.85 -19.97
CA PRO A 187 -12.86 -8.12 -20.58
C PRO A 187 -13.55 -6.83 -21.03
N ALA A 188 -14.33 -6.91 -22.11
CA ALA A 188 -15.08 -5.77 -22.63
C ALA A 188 -15.93 -5.10 -21.54
N GLY A 189 -15.81 -3.78 -21.43
CA GLY A 189 -16.51 -2.95 -20.44
C GLY A 189 -15.85 -2.88 -19.06
N ALA A 190 -14.97 -3.83 -18.70
CA ALA A 190 -14.24 -3.77 -17.44
C ALA A 190 -13.27 -2.57 -17.43
N ARG A 191 -13.08 -1.99 -16.24
CA ARG A 191 -12.11 -0.90 -16.03
C ARG A 191 -11.15 -1.27 -14.91
N LEU A 192 -9.92 -0.77 -15.02
CA LEU A 192 -8.97 -0.84 -13.93
C LEU A 192 -9.46 0.01 -12.76
N MET A 193 -9.28 -0.54 -11.57
CA MET A 193 -9.63 0.06 -10.30
C MET A 193 -8.37 0.43 -9.54
N SER A 194 -8.49 1.40 -8.66
CA SER A 194 -7.47 1.76 -7.68
C SER A 194 -8.03 1.58 -6.28
N VAL A 195 -7.17 1.25 -5.32
CA VAL A 195 -7.51 1.13 -3.89
C VAL A 195 -6.64 2.11 -3.10
N PRO A 196 -7.14 2.66 -1.98
CA PRO A 196 -6.28 3.32 -1.01
C PRO A 196 -5.39 2.28 -0.28
N PRO A 197 -4.38 2.72 0.48
CA PRO A 197 -3.50 1.80 1.23
C PRO A 197 -4.26 0.83 2.16
N GLN A 198 -5.33 1.27 2.82
CA GLN A 198 -6.20 0.40 3.66
C GLN A 198 -7.26 -0.38 2.87
N GLY A 199 -7.28 -0.28 1.54
CA GLY A 199 -8.40 -0.70 0.71
C GLY A 199 -8.43 -2.19 0.33
N LEU A 200 -7.49 -2.99 0.82
CA LEU A 200 -7.43 -4.44 0.59
C LEU A 200 -7.23 -5.17 1.91
N ILE A 201 -8.12 -6.11 2.18
CA ILE A 201 -8.05 -7.02 3.32
C ILE A 201 -8.14 -8.43 2.79
N PHE A 202 -7.22 -9.30 3.23
CA PHE A 202 -7.18 -10.71 2.88
C PHE A 202 -7.51 -11.57 4.10
N GLU A 203 -8.12 -12.73 3.88
CA GLU A 203 -8.30 -13.75 4.91
C GLU A 203 -7.24 -14.84 4.74
N ASP A 204 -6.39 -15.01 5.74
CA ASP A 204 -5.35 -16.02 5.75
C ASP A 204 -5.94 -17.39 6.14
N PRO A 205 -5.87 -18.40 5.25
CA PRO A 205 -6.47 -19.71 5.50
C PRO A 205 -5.73 -20.52 6.57
N GLN A 206 -4.44 -20.25 6.84
CA GLN A 206 -3.74 -20.86 7.96
C GLN A 206 -4.16 -20.23 9.28
N LEU A 207 -4.16 -18.90 9.39
CA LEU A 207 -4.61 -18.22 10.60
C LEU A 207 -6.07 -18.56 10.91
N ALA A 208 -6.91 -18.66 9.88
CA ALA A 208 -8.31 -19.04 10.03
C ALA A 208 -8.48 -20.46 10.62
N ARG A 209 -7.52 -21.38 10.38
CA ARG A 209 -7.53 -22.76 10.91
C ARG A 209 -6.90 -22.87 12.28
N GLU A 210 -5.83 -22.14 12.54
CA GLU A 210 -4.98 -22.30 13.73
C GLU A 210 -5.41 -21.44 14.92
N ARG A 211 -6.44 -20.57 14.75
CA ARG A 211 -6.91 -19.54 15.71
C ARG A 211 -6.73 -19.90 17.19
N PRO A 212 -5.61 -19.49 17.82
CA PRO A 212 -5.50 -19.55 19.27
C PRO A 212 -6.27 -18.36 19.85
N GLY A 213 -7.33 -18.61 20.61
CA GLY A 213 -7.97 -17.59 21.44
C GLY A 213 -8.72 -16.45 20.73
N GLY A 214 -9.28 -16.69 19.53
CA GLY A 214 -10.10 -15.69 18.82
C GLY A 214 -9.31 -14.59 18.11
N SER A 215 -8.03 -14.83 17.79
CA SER A 215 -7.21 -13.90 17.01
C SER A 215 -7.73 -13.76 15.58
N THR A 216 -7.60 -12.56 15.00
CA THR A 216 -8.02 -12.30 13.61
C THR A 216 -7.23 -13.12 12.59
N ALA A 217 -7.93 -13.64 11.58
CA ALA A 217 -7.34 -14.21 10.38
C ALA A 217 -7.18 -13.18 9.26
N LEU A 218 -7.53 -11.92 9.53
CA LEU A 218 -7.47 -10.84 8.55
C LEU A 218 -6.08 -10.24 8.47
N LEU A 219 -5.64 -9.97 7.24
CA LEU A 219 -4.39 -9.30 6.92
C LEU A 219 -4.68 -8.08 6.04
N GLY A 220 -4.06 -6.94 6.38
CA GLY A 220 -4.06 -5.79 5.48
C GLY A 220 -3.09 -6.01 4.31
N GLY A 221 -3.51 -5.58 3.12
CA GLY A 221 -2.75 -5.73 1.87
C GLY A 221 -1.58 -4.75 1.77
N LEU A 222 -1.84 -3.57 1.20
CA LEU A 222 -0.82 -2.53 0.97
C LEU A 222 -0.26 -1.97 2.28
N GLU A 223 -1.05 -2.00 3.35
CA GLU A 223 -0.66 -1.57 4.70
C GLU A 223 -1.06 -2.63 5.73
N GLU A 224 -0.49 -2.54 6.94
CA GLU A 224 -0.93 -3.38 8.04
C GLU A 224 -2.40 -3.12 8.40
N LEU A 225 -3.13 -4.17 8.82
CA LEU A 225 -4.54 -4.04 9.19
C LEU A 225 -4.74 -2.99 10.30
N GLY A 226 -3.80 -2.94 11.25
CA GLY A 226 -3.81 -1.99 12.36
C GLY A 226 -3.37 -0.57 12.01
N ALA A 227 -2.97 -0.27 10.76
CA ALA A 227 -2.50 1.06 10.38
C ALA A 227 -3.55 2.17 10.60
N GLY A 228 -4.84 1.82 10.54
CA GLY A 228 -5.96 2.70 10.89
C GLY A 228 -6.31 2.77 12.38
N GLY A 229 -5.68 1.96 13.22
CA GLY A 229 -6.02 1.82 14.63
C GLY A 229 -6.92 0.62 14.94
N ALA A 230 -7.34 0.52 16.21
CA ALA A 230 -7.96 -0.69 16.77
C ALA A 230 -9.32 -1.07 16.16
N GLY A 231 -10.03 -0.13 15.51
CA GLY A 231 -11.33 -0.40 14.87
C GLY A 231 -11.27 -1.44 13.74
N TRP A 232 -10.09 -1.66 13.18
CA TRP A 232 -9.86 -2.68 12.15
C TRP A 232 -9.60 -4.09 12.71
N LEU A 233 -9.18 -4.19 13.96
CA LEU A 233 -8.76 -5.44 14.59
C LEU A 233 -9.90 -6.18 15.28
N GLY A 234 -11.10 -5.60 15.29
CA GLY A 234 -12.28 -6.16 15.97
C GLY A 234 -12.98 -7.30 15.24
N TYR A 235 -12.49 -7.71 14.06
CA TYR A 235 -13.13 -8.71 13.21
C TYR A 235 -12.21 -9.89 12.98
N GLU A 236 -12.73 -11.11 13.11
CA GLU A 236 -11.91 -12.32 12.97
C GLU A 236 -11.80 -12.79 11.52
N THR A 237 -12.84 -12.57 10.72
CA THR A 237 -13.00 -13.12 9.36
C THR A 237 -13.58 -12.10 8.39
N ILE A 238 -13.40 -12.34 7.09
CA ILE A 238 -14.03 -11.50 6.06
C ILE A 238 -15.54 -11.60 6.18
N ARG A 239 -16.08 -12.81 6.44
CA ARG A 239 -17.53 -13.01 6.61
C ARG A 239 -18.11 -12.16 7.74
N GLU A 240 -17.44 -12.11 8.87
CA GLU A 240 -17.86 -11.31 10.02
C GLU A 240 -17.82 -9.81 9.69
N LEU A 241 -16.73 -9.33 9.11
CA LEU A 241 -16.59 -7.95 8.69
C LEU A 241 -17.64 -7.56 7.63
N VAL A 242 -17.90 -8.42 6.65
CA VAL A 242 -18.95 -8.26 5.64
C VAL A 242 -20.33 -8.19 6.31
N SER A 243 -20.61 -9.08 7.26
CA SER A 243 -21.87 -9.07 8.00
C SER A 243 -22.03 -7.80 8.83
N HIS A 244 -20.94 -7.31 9.43
CA HIS A 244 -20.94 -6.04 10.15
C HIS A 244 -21.28 -4.88 9.21
N LEU A 245 -20.56 -4.74 8.09
CA LEU A 245 -20.77 -3.67 7.11
C LEU A 245 -22.21 -3.68 6.56
N ARG A 246 -22.79 -4.86 6.31
CA ARG A 246 -24.22 -4.97 5.94
C ARG A 246 -25.14 -4.44 7.04
N GLY A 247 -24.89 -4.81 8.30
CA GLY A 247 -25.62 -4.28 9.46
C GLY A 247 -25.52 -2.76 9.62
N ARG A 248 -24.48 -2.14 9.03
CA ARG A 248 -24.27 -0.68 8.98
C ARG A 248 -24.87 -0.01 7.73
N GLY A 249 -25.51 -0.76 6.84
CA GLY A 249 -26.21 -0.22 5.66
C GLY A 249 -25.43 -0.30 4.34
N PHE A 250 -24.27 -0.95 4.31
CA PHE A 250 -23.49 -1.17 3.08
C PHE A 250 -23.88 -2.49 2.38
N GLY A 251 -25.17 -2.81 2.28
CA GLY A 251 -25.66 -4.01 1.60
C GLY A 251 -26.46 -3.68 0.35
N GLU A 252 -26.32 -4.52 -0.69
CA GLU A 252 -27.08 -4.46 -1.95
C GLU A 252 -27.99 -5.65 -2.18
#